data_AF-A0A3C1U6T5-F1
#
_entry.id   AF-A0A3C1U6T5-F1
#
_cell.length_a   1.000
_cell.length_b   1.000
_cell.length_c   1.000
_cell.angle_alpha   90.00
_cell.angle_beta   90.00
_cell.angle_gamma   90.00
#
_symmetry.space_group_name_H-M   'P 1'
#
loop_
_entity.id
_entity.type
_entity.pdbx_description
1 polymer ?
#
loop_
_entity_poly.entity_id
_entity_poly.type
_entity_poly.pdbx_seq_one_letter_code
_entity_poly.pdbx_strand_id
1 'polypeptide(L)'
;METFFNYGLAWISIGLAVYLAITYITRKMIRYQPKRRSFWISLNTSLRKHHKEVGIALVATGLLHGLNSSMSVIDLNLGTLTWILSILLGLTYGFRVRLSKIKSWLAIHRFLTLAFIFTLALHINDVGGIRILEILSSGTSGSEVYTLDPATLDGQLIYGEFTDGTFQGSATGYGNNLTVEVVIKDHTITSISIVSHNERNSRYYQKAFNAIPEAIIEAQSLDVDSVSGATFTSVGILNAVNDALSDALVSGDLPSTLSLPTKRGH
;
A
#
# COMPACT_ATOMS: atom_id res chain seq x y z
N MET A 1 -9.86 -14.43 -3.67
CA MET A 1 -10.49 -13.69 -4.79
C MET A 1 -10.63 -12.19 -4.49
N GLU A 2 -10.95 -11.80 -3.26
CA GLU A 2 -11.08 -10.38 -2.90
C GLU A 2 -9.75 -9.59 -2.92
N THR A 3 -8.64 -10.23 -2.52
CA THR A 3 -7.30 -9.62 -2.56
C THR A 3 -6.86 -9.27 -3.99
N PHE A 4 -6.99 -10.21 -4.94
CA PHE A 4 -6.69 -9.96 -6.37
C PHE A 4 -7.51 -8.79 -6.94
N PHE A 5 -8.80 -8.72 -6.61
CA PHE A 5 -9.67 -7.65 -7.10
C PHE A 5 -9.26 -6.29 -6.52
N ASN A 6 -8.86 -6.25 -5.24
CA ASN A 6 -8.42 -5.03 -4.56
C ASN A 6 -7.11 -4.47 -5.08
N TYR A 7 -6.10 -5.30 -5.22
CA TYR A 7 -4.83 -4.88 -5.83
C TYR A 7 -5.00 -4.57 -7.32
N GLY A 8 -5.86 -5.32 -8.03
CA GLY A 8 -6.16 -5.09 -9.43
C GLY A 8 -6.76 -3.71 -9.69
N LEU A 9 -7.75 -3.29 -8.90
CA LEU A 9 -8.36 -1.95 -9.01
C LEU A 9 -7.37 -0.81 -8.72
N ALA A 10 -6.44 -1.01 -7.78
CA ALA A 10 -5.39 -0.04 -7.49
C ALA A 10 -4.46 0.16 -8.68
N TRP A 11 -3.97 -0.93 -9.28
CA TRP A 11 -3.10 -0.88 -10.47
C TRP A 11 -3.80 -0.31 -11.70
N ILE A 12 -5.10 -0.60 -11.88
CA ILE A 12 -5.91 0.04 -12.92
C ILE A 12 -5.95 1.56 -12.68
N SER A 13 -6.21 2.00 -11.46
CA SER A 13 -6.23 3.43 -11.10
C SER A 13 -4.89 4.12 -11.38
N ILE A 14 -3.77 3.47 -11.05
CA ILE A 14 -2.42 3.96 -11.36
C ILE A 14 -2.23 4.08 -12.87
N GLY A 15 -2.60 3.06 -13.66
CA GLY A 15 -2.51 3.09 -15.12
C GLY A 15 -3.31 4.24 -15.74
N LEU A 16 -4.52 4.50 -15.23
CA LEU A 16 -5.36 5.62 -15.66
C LEU A 16 -4.73 6.97 -15.28
N ALA A 17 -4.16 7.09 -14.09
CA ALA A 17 -3.44 8.30 -13.66
C ALA A 17 -2.20 8.58 -14.54
N VAL A 18 -1.42 7.54 -14.86
CA VAL A 18 -0.26 7.64 -15.77
C VAL A 18 -0.71 8.05 -17.16
N TYR A 19 -1.78 7.46 -17.70
CA TYR A 19 -2.36 7.86 -18.99
C TYR A 19 -2.68 9.37 -19.02
N LEU A 20 -3.35 9.87 -17.98
CA LEU A 20 -3.69 11.30 -17.87
C LEU A 20 -2.44 12.17 -17.76
N ALA A 21 -1.42 11.74 -17.02
CA ALA A 21 -0.14 12.46 -16.92
C ALA A 21 0.59 12.51 -18.28
N ILE A 22 0.58 11.43 -19.06
CA ILE A 22 1.17 11.40 -20.41
C ILE A 22 0.48 12.42 -21.32
N THR A 23 -0.83 12.64 -21.20
CA THR A 23 -1.52 13.68 -21.99
C THR A 23 -0.96 15.08 -21.73
N TYR A 24 -0.56 15.36 -20.49
CA TYR A 24 0.08 16.62 -20.11
C TYR A 24 1.52 16.71 -20.64
N ILE A 25 2.30 15.62 -20.48
CA ILE A 25 3.68 15.55 -20.96
C ILE A 25 3.74 15.72 -22.48
N THR A 26 2.92 15.00 -23.24
CA THR A 26 2.85 15.08 -24.70
C THR A 26 2.53 16.50 -25.19
N ARG A 27 1.67 17.24 -24.48
CA ARG A 27 1.40 18.66 -24.76
C ARG A 27 2.64 19.54 -24.57
N LYS A 28 3.46 19.24 -23.56
CA LYS A 28 4.73 19.92 -23.30
C LYS A 28 5.75 19.57 -24.40
N MET A 29 5.87 18.30 -24.77
CA MET A 29 6.81 17.80 -25.78
C MET A 29 6.63 18.39 -27.18
N ILE A 30 5.40 18.75 -27.57
CA ILE A 30 5.13 19.48 -28.84
C ILE A 30 5.99 20.76 -28.95
N ARG A 31 6.29 21.43 -27.82
CA ARG A 31 7.11 22.65 -27.79
C ARG A 31 8.61 22.37 -27.72
N TYR A 32 9.04 21.30 -27.04
CA TYR A 32 10.46 21.00 -26.83
C TYR A 32 11.09 20.15 -27.94
N GLN A 33 10.30 19.41 -28.73
CA GLN A 33 10.80 18.55 -29.80
C GLN A 33 10.19 18.90 -31.17
N PRO A 34 10.57 20.04 -31.77
CA PRO A 34 10.02 20.48 -33.05
C PRO A 34 10.27 19.48 -34.19
N LYS A 35 11.39 18.74 -34.16
CA LYS A 35 11.73 17.72 -35.17
C LYS A 35 10.74 16.55 -35.22
N ARG A 36 10.06 16.23 -34.11
CA ARG A 36 9.05 15.15 -34.03
C ARG A 36 7.64 15.71 -33.76
N ARG A 37 7.40 16.98 -34.12
CA ARG A 37 6.16 17.69 -33.77
C ARG A 37 4.90 16.99 -34.29
N SER A 38 4.92 16.46 -35.52
CA SER A 38 3.78 15.74 -36.11
C SER A 38 3.39 14.50 -35.30
N PHE A 39 4.38 13.71 -34.88
CA PHE A 39 4.20 12.57 -34.00
C PHE A 39 3.57 12.99 -32.66
N TRP A 40 4.13 13.98 -31.99
CA TRP A 40 3.61 14.45 -30.70
C TRP A 40 2.19 15.03 -30.80
N ILE A 41 1.86 15.71 -31.90
CA ILE A 41 0.50 16.19 -32.17
C ILE A 41 -0.46 15.01 -32.36
N SER A 42 -0.09 14.01 -33.15
CA SER A 42 -0.92 12.82 -33.39
C SER A 42 -1.19 12.07 -32.09
N LEU A 43 -0.14 11.77 -31.32
CA LEU A 43 -0.23 11.09 -30.02
C LEU A 43 -1.08 11.90 -29.03
N ASN A 44 -0.83 13.21 -28.90
CA ASN A 44 -1.58 14.06 -27.99
C ASN A 44 -3.06 14.19 -28.38
N THR A 45 -3.37 14.13 -29.67
CA THR A 45 -4.76 14.17 -30.16
C THR A 45 -5.48 12.87 -29.84
N SER A 46 -4.84 11.72 -30.07
CA SER A 46 -5.36 10.41 -29.68
C SER A 46 -5.63 10.33 -28.18
N LEU A 47 -4.63 10.69 -27.36
CA LEU A 47 -4.75 10.62 -25.91
C LEU A 47 -5.85 11.51 -25.35
N ARG A 48 -5.99 12.73 -25.89
CA ARG A 48 -7.04 13.68 -25.48
C ARG A 48 -8.45 13.22 -25.84
N LYS A 49 -8.62 12.41 -26.89
CA LYS A 49 -9.93 11.90 -27.32
C LYS A 49 -10.63 11.15 -26.19
N HIS A 50 -9.88 10.40 -25.40
CA HIS A 50 -10.39 9.59 -24.29
C HIS A 50 -10.12 10.20 -22.91
N HIS A 51 -9.59 11.43 -22.83
CA HIS A 51 -9.16 12.02 -21.55
C HIS A 51 -10.33 12.19 -20.56
N LYS A 52 -11.53 12.52 -21.06
CA LYS A 52 -12.70 12.70 -20.19
C LYS A 52 -13.14 11.36 -19.60
N GLU A 53 -13.19 10.33 -20.44
CA GLU A 53 -13.61 8.98 -20.12
C GLU A 53 -12.63 8.34 -19.14
N VAL A 54 -11.32 8.47 -19.40
CA VAL A 54 -10.26 8.00 -18.50
C VAL A 54 -10.30 8.73 -17.16
N GLY A 55 -10.57 10.04 -17.15
CA GLY A 55 -10.72 10.81 -15.90
C GLY A 55 -11.90 10.33 -15.06
N ILE A 56 -13.04 10.02 -15.67
CA ILE A 56 -14.20 9.45 -14.98
C ILE A 56 -13.89 8.05 -14.45
N ALA A 57 -13.24 7.22 -15.28
CA ALA A 57 -12.82 5.88 -14.88
C ALA A 57 -11.86 5.91 -13.69
N LEU A 58 -10.92 6.87 -13.64
CA LEU A 58 -9.99 7.05 -12.51
C LEU A 58 -10.75 7.34 -11.21
N VAL A 59 -11.73 8.24 -11.24
CA VAL A 59 -12.53 8.57 -10.05
C VAL A 59 -13.36 7.37 -9.59
N ALA A 60 -13.97 6.64 -10.53
CA ALA A 60 -14.78 5.47 -10.23
C ALA A 60 -13.95 4.31 -9.64
N THR A 61 -12.81 3.99 -10.26
CA THR A 61 -11.89 2.95 -9.79
C THR A 61 -11.27 3.33 -8.45
N GLY A 62 -10.88 4.58 -8.25
CA GLY A 62 -10.42 5.09 -6.96
C GLY A 62 -11.48 5.03 -5.86
N LEU A 63 -12.76 5.32 -6.17
CA LEU A 63 -13.87 5.17 -5.21
C LEU A 63 -14.09 3.71 -4.83
N LEU A 64 -14.13 2.80 -5.82
CA LEU A 64 -14.32 1.37 -5.56
C LEU A 64 -13.17 0.80 -4.72
N HIS A 65 -11.92 1.17 -5.05
CA HIS A 65 -10.76 0.80 -4.28
C HIS A 65 -10.81 1.36 -2.84
N GLY A 66 -11.18 2.64 -2.69
CA GLY A 66 -11.33 3.28 -1.38
C GLY A 66 -12.41 2.64 -0.51
N LEU A 67 -13.57 2.30 -1.09
CA LEU A 67 -14.66 1.64 -0.36
C LEU A 67 -14.34 0.22 0.09
N ASN A 68 -13.51 -0.51 -0.66
CA ASN A 68 -13.09 -1.85 -0.28
C ASN A 68 -11.78 -1.87 0.53
N SER A 69 -11.22 -0.69 0.83
CA SER A 69 -10.08 -0.59 1.71
C SER A 69 -10.53 -0.72 3.17
N SER A 70 -9.72 -1.36 4.01
CA SER A 70 -10.00 -1.56 5.44
C SER A 70 -9.94 -0.28 6.26
N MET A 71 -9.52 0.84 5.66
CA MET A 71 -9.42 2.15 6.31
C MET A 71 -10.71 2.95 6.15
N SER A 72 -11.15 3.60 7.24
CA SER A 72 -12.30 4.50 7.21
C SER A 72 -12.01 5.68 6.28
N VAL A 73 -12.92 5.95 5.33
CA VAL A 73 -12.88 7.12 4.42
C VAL A 73 -12.87 8.45 5.20
N ILE A 74 -13.27 8.44 6.48
CA ILE A 74 -13.33 9.61 7.35
C ILE A 74 -11.97 9.94 7.96
N ASP A 75 -11.07 8.97 8.07
CA ASP A 75 -9.71 9.21 8.50
C ASP A 75 -8.96 9.87 7.33
N LEU A 76 -8.48 11.11 7.51
CA LEU A 76 -7.78 11.91 6.49
C LEU A 76 -6.39 11.34 6.16
N ASN A 77 -6.35 10.11 5.63
CA ASN A 77 -5.15 9.44 5.16
C ASN A 77 -4.78 9.89 3.73
N LEU A 78 -3.56 9.54 3.29
CA LEU A 78 -3.04 9.93 1.97
C LEU A 78 -3.89 9.40 0.82
N GLY A 79 -4.50 8.22 0.96
CA GLY A 79 -5.40 7.63 -0.02
C GLY A 79 -6.69 8.45 -0.19
N THR A 80 -7.34 8.80 0.92
CA THR A 80 -8.55 9.67 0.94
C THR A 80 -8.24 11.03 0.32
N LEU A 81 -7.10 11.64 0.63
CA LEU A 81 -6.67 12.91 0.02
C LEU A 81 -6.46 12.77 -1.50
N THR A 82 -5.81 11.69 -1.93
CA THR A 82 -5.58 11.39 -3.35
C THR A 82 -6.91 11.24 -4.08
N TRP A 83 -7.86 10.54 -3.47
CA TRP A 83 -9.19 10.36 -4.01
C TRP A 83 -9.98 11.67 -4.10
N ILE A 84 -9.98 12.50 -3.06
CA ILE A 84 -10.61 13.84 -3.07
C ILE A 84 -10.02 14.73 -4.18
N LEU A 85 -8.69 14.74 -4.32
CA LEU A 85 -8.02 15.50 -5.37
C LEU A 85 -8.39 15.00 -6.78
N SER A 86 -8.59 13.69 -6.96
CA SER A 86 -9.07 13.11 -8.22
C SER A 86 -10.48 13.61 -8.57
N ILE A 87 -11.39 13.69 -7.59
CA ILE A 87 -12.75 14.23 -7.76
C ILE A 87 -12.69 15.71 -8.11
N LEU A 88 -11.88 16.50 -7.39
CA LEU A 88 -11.71 17.93 -7.65
C LEU A 88 -11.16 18.18 -9.07
N LEU A 89 -10.24 17.35 -9.55
CA LEU A 89 -9.77 17.38 -10.94
C LEU A 89 -10.89 17.08 -11.94
N GLY A 90 -11.70 16.06 -11.66
CA GLY A 90 -12.89 15.73 -12.45
C GLY A 90 -13.88 16.89 -12.52
N LEU A 91 -14.20 17.52 -11.38
CA LEU A 91 -15.12 18.66 -11.27
C LEU A 91 -14.57 19.89 -12.00
N THR A 92 -13.30 20.23 -11.79
CA THR A 92 -12.69 21.39 -12.46
C THR A 92 -12.69 21.25 -13.97
N TYR A 93 -12.51 20.04 -14.50
CA TYR A 93 -12.61 19.77 -15.94
C TYR A 93 -14.05 19.68 -16.45
N GLY A 94 -14.96 19.09 -15.67
CA GLY A 94 -16.39 18.98 -16.01
C GLY A 94 -17.09 20.33 -16.10
N PHE A 95 -16.79 21.21 -15.14
CA PHE A 95 -17.30 22.59 -15.13
C PHE A 95 -16.46 23.56 -15.94
N ARG A 96 -15.55 23.09 -16.80
CA ARG A 96 -14.63 23.96 -17.56
C ARG A 96 -15.33 25.07 -18.34
N VAL A 97 -16.54 24.85 -18.86
CA VAL A 97 -17.29 25.86 -19.63
C VAL A 97 -17.74 27.02 -18.72
N ARG A 98 -18.06 26.73 -17.47
CA ARG A 98 -18.46 27.73 -16.47
C ARG A 98 -17.24 28.37 -15.83
N LEU A 99 -16.24 27.55 -15.49
CA LEU A 99 -15.01 27.98 -14.83
C LEU A 99 -14.03 28.69 -15.78
N SER A 100 -14.11 28.49 -17.10
CA SER A 100 -13.27 29.22 -18.07
C SER A 100 -13.49 30.73 -18.05
N LYS A 101 -14.59 31.19 -17.44
CA LYS A 101 -14.85 32.61 -17.15
C LYS A 101 -13.88 33.18 -16.10
N ILE A 102 -13.28 32.32 -15.28
CA ILE A 102 -12.25 32.66 -14.30
C ILE A 102 -10.89 32.61 -15.00
N LYS A 103 -10.18 33.74 -15.04
CA LYS A 103 -8.87 33.86 -15.73
C LYS A 103 -7.85 32.80 -15.28
N SER A 104 -7.91 32.38 -14.01
CA SER A 104 -6.96 31.46 -13.40
C SER A 104 -7.41 29.99 -13.39
N TRP A 105 -8.54 29.61 -14.01
CA TRP A 105 -9.03 28.22 -13.96
C TRP A 105 -7.98 27.19 -14.42
N LEU A 106 -7.27 27.49 -15.50
CA LEU A 106 -6.25 26.59 -16.03
C LEU A 106 -5.04 26.47 -15.07
N ALA A 107 -4.74 27.53 -14.32
CA ALA A 107 -3.70 27.49 -13.29
C ALA A 107 -4.13 26.63 -12.10
N ILE A 108 -5.39 26.77 -11.65
CA ILE A 108 -5.97 25.96 -10.58
C ILE A 108 -5.96 24.47 -10.96
N HIS A 109 -6.42 24.13 -12.16
CA HIS A 109 -6.44 22.73 -12.61
C HIS A 109 -5.02 22.14 -12.65
N ARG A 110 -4.03 22.89 -13.15
CA ARG A 110 -2.62 22.45 -13.17
C ARG A 110 -2.04 22.26 -11.77
N PHE A 111 -2.36 23.18 -10.86
CA PHE A 111 -1.95 23.07 -9.46
C PHE A 111 -2.51 21.81 -8.82
N LEU A 112 -3.81 21.55 -9.01
CA LEU A 112 -4.45 20.32 -8.54
C LEU A 112 -3.85 19.07 -9.17
N THR A 113 -3.43 19.12 -10.45
CA THR A 113 -2.75 17.99 -11.10
C THR A 113 -1.42 17.67 -10.41
N LEU A 114 -0.63 18.70 -10.09
CA LEU A 114 0.65 18.52 -9.39
C LEU A 114 0.44 18.00 -7.97
N ALA A 115 -0.53 18.56 -7.24
CA ALA A 115 -0.89 18.09 -5.90
C ALA A 115 -1.38 16.64 -5.91
N PHE A 116 -2.21 16.26 -6.90
CA PHE A 116 -2.67 14.89 -7.09
C PHE A 116 -1.51 13.93 -7.38
N ILE A 117 -0.60 14.26 -8.30
CA ILE A 117 0.55 13.40 -8.61
C ILE A 117 1.45 13.23 -7.39
N PHE A 118 1.71 14.31 -6.65
CA PHE A 118 2.53 14.28 -5.44
C PHE A 118 1.91 13.41 -4.35
N THR A 119 0.63 13.62 -4.04
CA THR A 119 -0.11 12.82 -3.05
C THR A 119 -0.24 11.36 -3.46
N LEU A 120 -0.50 11.08 -4.75
CA LEU A 120 -0.52 9.73 -5.28
C LEU A 120 0.84 9.04 -5.13
N ALA A 121 1.95 9.73 -5.39
CA ALA A 121 3.29 9.17 -5.23
C ALA A 121 3.58 8.83 -3.76
N LEU A 122 3.24 9.73 -2.83
CA LEU A 122 3.36 9.45 -1.40
C LEU A 122 2.46 8.31 -0.97
N HIS A 123 1.23 8.25 -1.47
CA HIS A 123 0.29 7.16 -1.17
C HIS A 123 0.81 5.81 -1.67
N ILE A 124 1.37 5.75 -2.88
CA ILE A 124 2.01 4.53 -3.41
C ILE A 124 3.15 4.07 -2.50
N ASN A 125 3.95 5.00 -1.98
CA ASN A 125 5.01 4.67 -1.03
C ASN A 125 4.46 4.17 0.31
N ASP A 126 3.45 4.86 0.85
CA ASP A 126 2.75 4.54 2.10
C ASP A 126 2.09 3.16 2.07
N VAL A 127 1.66 2.69 0.90
CA VAL A 127 1.09 1.34 0.70
C VAL A 127 2.08 0.32 0.14
N GLY A 128 3.39 0.64 0.10
CA GLY A 128 4.46 -0.29 -0.31
C GLY A 128 4.61 -0.55 -1.82
N GLY A 129 3.94 0.22 -2.68
CA GLY A 129 3.85 -0.03 -4.13
C GLY A 129 5.17 0.12 -4.92
N ILE A 130 6.19 0.76 -4.37
CA ILE A 130 7.54 0.86 -4.99
C ILE A 130 8.31 -0.48 -4.87
N ARG A 131 8.05 -1.28 -3.82
CA ARG A 131 8.82 -2.50 -3.53
C ARG A 131 8.52 -3.66 -4.48
N ILE A 132 7.38 -3.64 -5.18
CA ILE A 132 7.07 -4.64 -6.24
C ILE A 132 8.02 -4.48 -7.43
N LEU A 133 8.41 -3.24 -7.78
CA LEU A 133 9.39 -3.01 -8.85
C LEU A 133 10.81 -3.36 -8.39
N GLU A 134 11.12 -3.18 -7.11
CA GLU A 134 12.39 -3.58 -6.50
C GLU A 134 12.50 -5.12 -6.56
N ILE A 135 11.49 -5.86 -6.11
CA ILE A 135 11.44 -7.34 -6.19
C ILE A 135 11.55 -7.86 -7.64
N LEU A 136 10.98 -7.15 -8.61
CA LEU A 136 11.06 -7.53 -10.04
C LEU A 136 12.38 -7.12 -10.72
N SER A 137 13.12 -6.15 -10.16
CA SER A 137 14.39 -5.66 -10.71
C SER A 137 15.61 -6.24 -9.98
N SER A 138 15.46 -6.59 -8.71
CA SER A 138 16.39 -7.42 -7.94
C SER A 138 16.16 -8.88 -8.33
N GLY A 139 16.51 -9.25 -9.56
CA GLY A 139 16.70 -10.65 -9.90
C GLY A 139 17.78 -11.23 -8.99
N THR A 140 17.41 -11.64 -7.77
CA THR A 140 18.35 -12.04 -6.73
C THR A 140 18.58 -13.53 -6.87
N SER A 141 19.47 -13.83 -7.81
CA SER A 141 20.42 -14.91 -7.63
C SER A 141 21.42 -14.46 -6.58
N GLY A 142 21.50 -15.15 -5.43
CA GLY A 142 22.56 -14.90 -4.46
C GLY A 142 22.14 -15.08 -3.01
N SER A 143 21.91 -16.33 -2.59
CA SER A 143 21.93 -16.72 -1.19
C SER A 143 23.38 -16.62 -0.69
N GLU A 144 23.70 -15.61 0.11
CA GLU A 144 24.84 -15.71 1.01
C GLU A 144 24.37 -16.36 2.32
N VAL A 145 24.75 -17.63 2.49
CA VAL A 145 24.56 -18.38 3.73
C VAL A 145 25.58 -17.85 4.74
N TYR A 146 25.12 -17.05 5.70
CA TYR A 146 25.87 -16.74 6.90
C TYR A 146 25.58 -17.81 7.96
N THR A 147 26.53 -18.71 8.20
CA THR A 147 26.48 -19.62 9.36
C THR A 147 26.84 -18.82 10.61
N LEU A 148 25.86 -18.53 11.47
CA LEU A 148 26.10 -17.92 12.77
C LEU A 148 26.09 -18.97 13.89
N ASP A 149 27.02 -18.79 14.82
CA ASP A 149 27.28 -19.63 15.99
C ASP A 149 26.13 -19.50 17.01
N PRO A 150 25.45 -20.59 17.45
CA PRO A 150 24.25 -20.53 18.30
C PRO A 150 24.47 -19.99 19.72
N ALA A 151 25.70 -19.67 20.11
CA ALA A 151 26.07 -19.46 21.51
C ALA A 151 25.96 -18.00 22.02
N THR A 152 25.58 -17.02 21.19
CA THR A 152 25.76 -15.59 21.56
C THR A 152 24.57 -14.64 21.41
N LEU A 153 23.33 -15.08 21.18
CA LEU A 153 22.20 -14.13 21.12
C LEU A 153 20.95 -14.58 21.89
N ASP A 154 20.64 -13.82 22.94
CA ASP A 154 19.38 -13.80 23.69
C ASP A 154 18.32 -12.92 22.98
N GLY A 155 18.25 -13.01 21.64
CA GLY A 155 17.39 -12.17 20.79
C GLY A 155 16.61 -13.01 19.78
N GLN A 156 15.29 -12.88 19.81
CA GLN A 156 14.30 -13.61 19.00
C GLN A 156 14.40 -13.27 17.49
N LEU A 157 15.43 -13.75 16.82
CA LEU A 157 15.53 -13.67 15.37
C LEU A 157 14.75 -14.82 14.71
N ILE A 158 14.04 -14.54 13.61
CA ILE A 158 13.46 -15.57 12.76
C ILE A 158 14.59 -16.25 11.99
N TYR A 159 15.03 -17.43 12.42
CA TYR A 159 15.93 -18.29 11.66
C TYR A 159 15.12 -19.46 11.13
N GLY A 160 14.38 -19.24 10.03
CA GLY A 160 13.53 -20.27 9.43
C GLY A 160 13.60 -20.24 7.90
N GLU A 161 13.76 -21.40 7.27
CA GLU A 161 13.41 -21.56 5.86
C GLU A 161 11.90 -21.74 5.76
N PHE A 162 11.25 -20.90 4.97
CA PHE A 162 9.81 -20.93 4.78
C PHE A 162 9.43 -21.43 3.40
N THR A 163 8.35 -22.21 3.29
CA THR A 163 7.74 -22.47 1.99
C THR A 163 7.04 -21.23 1.47
N ASP A 164 7.23 -20.95 0.19
CA ASP A 164 6.43 -19.95 -0.52
C ASP A 164 4.95 -20.32 -0.50
N GLY A 165 4.09 -19.32 -0.31
CA GLY A 165 2.66 -19.54 -0.20
C GLY A 165 1.94 -18.43 0.53
N THR A 166 0.67 -18.70 0.85
CA THR A 166 -0.18 -17.80 1.61
C THR A 166 -0.68 -18.55 2.82
N PHE A 167 -0.36 -18.04 4.00
CA PHE A 167 -0.62 -18.69 5.29
C PHE A 167 -1.48 -17.77 6.14
N GLN A 168 -2.39 -18.34 6.91
CA GLN A 168 -3.21 -17.57 7.84
C GLN A 168 -2.89 -18.00 9.26
N GLY A 169 -2.79 -17.01 10.13
CA GLY A 169 -2.56 -17.23 11.55
C GLY A 169 -3.48 -16.37 12.37
N SER A 170 -3.82 -16.85 13.56
CA SER A 170 -4.76 -16.18 14.44
C SER A 170 -4.25 -16.12 15.87
N ALA A 171 -4.43 -14.96 16.50
CA ALA A 171 -4.07 -14.78 17.89
C ALA A 171 -5.05 -13.86 18.62
N THR A 172 -4.86 -13.76 19.93
CA THR A 172 -5.58 -12.80 20.76
C THR A 172 -4.75 -11.52 20.87
N GLY A 173 -5.38 -10.38 20.59
CA GLY A 173 -4.82 -9.05 20.81
C GLY A 173 -5.53 -8.34 21.97
N TYR A 174 -5.99 -7.11 21.76
CA TYR A 174 -6.91 -6.48 22.70
C TYR A 174 -8.31 -7.13 22.62
N GLY A 175 -8.70 -7.52 21.41
CA GLY A 175 -9.85 -8.37 21.11
C GLY A 175 -9.44 -9.81 20.83
N ASN A 176 -10.43 -10.69 20.78
CA ASN A 176 -10.22 -12.09 20.43
C ASN A 176 -10.21 -12.26 18.90
N ASN A 177 -9.62 -13.35 18.41
CA ASN A 177 -9.64 -13.75 17.01
C ASN A 177 -9.16 -12.64 16.06
N LEU A 178 -7.93 -12.15 16.27
CA LEU A 178 -7.22 -11.34 15.29
C LEU A 178 -6.54 -12.31 14.31
N THR A 179 -7.00 -12.33 13.06
CA THR A 179 -6.50 -13.19 11.99
C THR A 179 -5.72 -12.36 10.98
N VAL A 180 -4.52 -12.84 10.63
CA VAL A 180 -3.67 -12.26 9.59
C VAL A 180 -3.46 -13.26 8.46
N GLU A 181 -3.21 -12.74 7.27
CA GLU A 181 -2.74 -13.49 6.11
C GLU A 181 -1.33 -13.02 5.77
N VAL A 182 -0.38 -13.96 5.75
CA VAL A 182 1.04 -13.76 5.47
C VAL A 182 1.34 -14.38 4.11
N VAL A 183 1.94 -13.60 3.21
CA VAL A 183 2.39 -14.07 1.90
C VAL A 183 3.90 -14.18 1.89
N ILE A 184 4.38 -15.39 1.65
CA ILE A 184 5.80 -15.71 1.53
C ILE A 184 6.12 -15.96 0.07
N LYS A 185 7.16 -15.31 -0.42
CA LYS A 185 7.67 -15.49 -1.78
C LYS A 185 9.19 -15.40 -1.76
N ASP A 186 9.83 -16.27 -2.52
CA ASP A 186 11.28 -16.40 -2.57
C ASP A 186 11.88 -16.55 -1.15
N HIS A 187 11.19 -17.32 -0.29
CA HIS A 187 11.51 -17.55 1.13
C HIS A 187 11.48 -16.30 2.03
N THR A 188 10.86 -15.20 1.59
CA THR A 188 10.75 -13.94 2.34
C THR A 188 9.30 -13.51 2.54
N ILE A 189 9.02 -12.82 3.65
CA ILE A 189 7.70 -12.27 3.95
C ILE A 189 7.48 -11.03 3.08
N THR A 190 6.53 -11.10 2.16
CA THR A 190 6.26 -10.03 1.19
C THR A 190 5.00 -9.24 1.49
N SER A 191 4.06 -9.83 2.24
CA SER A 191 2.83 -9.16 2.63
C SER A 191 2.29 -9.74 3.91
N ILE A 192 1.71 -8.87 4.74
CA ILE A 192 0.95 -9.23 5.93
C ILE A 192 -0.31 -8.38 5.88
N SER A 193 -1.48 -9.01 5.90
CA SER A 193 -2.77 -8.32 5.88
C SER A 193 -3.66 -8.79 7.02
N ILE A 194 -4.42 -7.87 7.62
CA ILE A 194 -5.40 -8.23 8.66
C ILE A 194 -6.68 -8.68 7.96
N VAL A 195 -7.04 -9.96 8.13
CA VAL A 195 -8.21 -10.57 7.48
C VAL A 195 -9.47 -10.40 8.33
N SER A 196 -9.35 -10.56 9.65
CA SER A 196 -10.47 -10.40 10.58
C SER A 196 -9.97 -9.98 11.97
N HIS A 197 -10.77 -9.22 12.72
CA HIS A 197 -10.40 -8.81 14.07
C HIS A 197 -11.63 -8.42 14.91
N ASN A 198 -11.50 -8.54 16.24
CA ASN A 198 -12.46 -7.97 17.21
C ASN A 198 -11.81 -6.89 18.11
N GLU A 199 -10.73 -6.28 17.63
CA GLU A 199 -10.08 -5.14 18.29
C GLU A 199 -11.05 -3.98 18.52
N ARG A 200 -10.91 -3.28 19.65
CA ARG A 200 -11.81 -2.18 20.03
C ARG A 200 -11.10 -0.85 19.90
N ASN A 201 -11.87 0.19 19.59
CA ASN A 201 -11.40 1.57 19.47
C ASN A 201 -10.34 1.74 18.35
N SER A 202 -10.84 2.10 17.17
CA SER A 202 -10.07 2.24 15.92
C SER A 202 -8.84 3.11 16.04
N ARG A 203 -8.88 4.15 16.87
CA ARG A 203 -7.74 5.05 17.09
C ARG A 203 -6.51 4.34 17.64
N TYR A 204 -6.68 3.23 18.36
CA TYR A 204 -5.58 2.47 18.94
C TYR A 204 -5.15 1.33 18.01
N TYR A 205 -6.07 0.45 17.60
CA TYR A 205 -5.68 -0.74 16.84
C TYR A 205 -5.15 -0.40 15.44
N GLN A 206 -5.65 0.66 14.77
CA GLN A 206 -5.17 1.02 13.43
C GLN A 206 -3.68 1.37 13.42
N LYS A 207 -3.15 1.97 14.50
CA LYS A 207 -1.72 2.29 14.58
C LYS A 207 -0.87 1.02 14.54
N ALA A 208 -1.29 -0.01 15.27
CA ALA A 208 -0.62 -1.31 15.27
C ALA A 208 -0.81 -2.04 13.93
N PHE A 209 -2.00 -1.96 13.33
CA PHE A 209 -2.31 -2.60 12.03
C PHE A 209 -1.47 -2.06 10.88
N ASN A 210 -1.00 -0.83 10.98
CA ASN A 210 -0.12 -0.24 9.97
C ASN A 210 1.35 -0.51 10.33
N ALA A 211 1.78 -0.14 11.54
CA ALA A 211 3.20 -0.12 11.87
C ALA A 211 3.81 -1.52 12.07
N ILE A 212 3.08 -2.47 12.66
CA ILE A 212 3.66 -3.79 12.99
C ILE A 212 3.87 -4.64 11.73
N PRO A 213 2.88 -4.79 10.82
CA PRO A 213 3.10 -5.48 9.55
C PRO A 213 4.25 -4.91 8.74
N GLU A 214 4.35 -3.58 8.65
CA GLU A 214 5.43 -2.90 7.93
C GLU A 214 6.79 -3.19 8.56
N ALA A 215 6.91 -3.08 9.89
CA ALA A 215 8.14 -3.36 10.61
C ALA A 215 8.60 -4.81 10.45
N ILE A 216 7.67 -5.79 10.47
CA ILE A 216 8.01 -7.20 10.27
C ILE A 216 8.52 -7.43 8.84
N ILE A 217 7.88 -6.84 7.83
CA ILE A 217 8.31 -6.97 6.43
C ILE A 217 9.66 -6.28 6.21
N GLU A 218 9.93 -5.16 6.86
CA GLU A 218 11.21 -4.45 6.76
C GLU A 218 12.33 -5.23 7.44
N ALA A 219 12.11 -5.68 8.67
CA ALA A 219 13.11 -6.38 9.47
C ALA A 219 13.27 -7.85 9.10
N GLN A 220 12.28 -8.43 8.39
CA GLN A 220 12.11 -9.89 8.23
C GLN A 220 12.23 -10.61 9.59
N SER A 221 11.67 -9.98 10.64
CA SER A 221 11.80 -10.42 12.02
C SER A 221 10.51 -10.12 12.81
N LEU A 222 10.21 -10.94 13.81
CA LEU A 222 9.15 -10.67 14.79
C LEU A 222 9.66 -9.88 16.00
N ASP A 223 10.97 -9.60 16.07
CA ASP A 223 11.56 -8.69 17.07
C ASP A 223 11.38 -7.24 16.64
N VAL A 224 10.15 -6.73 16.77
CA VAL A 224 9.78 -5.35 16.45
C VAL A 224 9.07 -4.68 17.62
N ASP A 225 9.33 -3.39 17.79
CA ASP A 225 8.77 -2.62 18.90
C ASP A 225 7.25 -2.50 18.82
N SER A 226 6.58 -2.74 19.95
CA SER A 226 5.14 -2.54 20.06
C SER A 226 4.75 -1.07 19.95
N VAL A 227 3.59 -0.78 19.37
CA VAL A 227 3.12 0.61 19.24
C VAL A 227 2.57 1.12 20.57
N SER A 228 3.08 2.27 21.01
CA SER A 228 2.59 2.94 22.23
C SER A 228 1.09 3.22 22.19
N GLY A 229 0.39 2.77 23.23
CA GLY A 229 -1.07 2.85 23.33
C GLY A 229 -1.84 1.78 22.55
N ALA A 230 -1.15 0.89 21.84
CA ALA A 230 -1.72 -0.24 21.10
C ALA A 230 -0.94 -1.55 21.34
N THR A 231 -0.33 -1.69 22.52
CA THR A 231 0.56 -2.81 22.87
C THR A 231 -0.14 -4.17 22.75
N PHE A 232 -1.37 -4.30 23.26
CA PHE A 232 -2.14 -5.55 23.15
C PHE A 232 -2.38 -5.96 21.70
N THR A 233 -2.80 -5.01 20.87
CA THR A 233 -3.00 -5.24 19.43
C THR A 233 -1.68 -5.59 18.74
N SER A 234 -0.59 -4.90 19.10
CA SER A 234 0.74 -5.15 18.53
C SER A 234 1.21 -6.57 18.81
N VAL A 235 1.12 -7.01 20.07
CA VAL A 235 1.43 -8.38 20.48
C VAL A 235 0.51 -9.39 19.79
N GLY A 236 -0.77 -9.06 19.64
CA GLY A 236 -1.73 -9.90 18.91
C GLY A 236 -1.33 -10.10 17.45
N ILE A 237 -0.89 -9.05 16.74
CA ILE A 237 -0.41 -9.17 15.37
C ILE A 237 0.86 -10.03 15.32
N LEU A 238 1.83 -9.77 16.19
CA LEU A 238 3.08 -10.54 16.24
C LEU A 238 2.81 -12.03 16.43
N ASN A 239 1.92 -12.36 17.36
CA ASN A 239 1.53 -13.75 17.61
C ASN A 239 0.76 -14.37 16.43
N ALA A 240 -0.12 -13.60 15.77
CA ALA A 240 -0.86 -14.10 14.62
C ALA A 240 0.06 -14.33 13.41
N VAL A 241 1.07 -13.49 13.22
CA VAL A 241 2.10 -13.70 12.19
C VAL A 241 2.96 -14.91 12.55
N ASN A 242 3.35 -15.06 13.81
CA ASN A 242 4.09 -16.23 14.28
C ASN A 242 3.34 -17.55 14.02
N ASP A 243 2.02 -17.55 14.31
CA ASP A 243 1.12 -18.66 14.03
C ASP A 243 1.09 -18.99 12.52
N ALA A 244 0.95 -17.97 11.66
CA ALA A 244 0.98 -18.15 10.20
C ALA A 244 2.34 -18.68 9.69
N LEU A 245 3.46 -18.19 10.25
CA LEU A 245 4.80 -18.64 9.88
C LEU A 245 5.07 -20.07 10.33
N SER A 246 4.42 -20.53 11.40
CA SER A 246 4.57 -21.91 11.88
C SER A 246 4.07 -22.93 10.86
N ASP A 247 3.00 -22.61 10.13
CA ASP A 247 2.48 -23.44 9.03
C ASP A 247 3.40 -23.43 7.80
N ALA A 248 4.23 -22.40 7.65
CA ALA A 248 5.14 -22.24 6.53
C ALA A 248 6.56 -22.79 6.79
N LEU A 249 6.89 -23.14 8.04
CA LEU A 249 8.25 -23.45 8.46
C LEU A 249 8.70 -24.83 7.94
N VAL A 250 9.79 -24.85 7.18
CA VAL A 250 10.44 -26.08 6.68
C VAL A 250 11.53 -26.55 7.63
N SER A 251 12.36 -25.62 8.10
CA SER A 251 13.45 -25.90 9.05
C SER A 251 13.86 -24.63 9.78
N GLY A 252 14.23 -24.75 11.06
CA GLY A 252 14.62 -23.63 11.91
C GLY A 252 13.74 -23.51 13.14
N ASP A 253 13.84 -22.39 13.83
CA ASP A 253 13.08 -22.12 15.06
C ASP A 253 12.36 -20.78 14.95
N LEU A 254 11.10 -20.78 15.38
CA LEU A 254 10.31 -19.57 15.55
C LEU A 254 10.39 -19.08 16.99
N PRO A 255 10.28 -17.76 17.21
CA PRO A 255 10.21 -17.22 18.56
C PRO A 255 9.01 -17.77 19.33
N SER A 256 9.17 -17.94 20.65
CA SER A 256 8.06 -18.27 21.53
C SER A 256 6.95 -17.22 21.44
N THR A 257 5.69 -17.66 21.51
CA THR A 257 4.53 -16.77 21.53
C THR A 257 4.63 -15.76 22.67
N LEU A 258 4.41 -14.49 22.35
CA LEU A 258 4.50 -13.39 23.28
C LEU A 258 3.31 -13.39 24.22
N SER A 259 3.57 -13.26 25.52
CA SER A 259 2.52 -13.13 26.52
C SER A 259 1.84 -11.76 26.40
N LEU A 260 0.50 -11.74 26.39
CA LEU A 260 -0.24 -10.49 26.44
C LEU A 260 0.05 -9.75 27.76
N PRO A 261 0.17 -8.41 27.75
CA PRO A 261 0.31 -7.63 28.97
C PRO A 261 -0.87 -7.89 29.92
N THR A 262 -0.65 -7.81 31.23
CA THR A 262 -1.77 -7.88 32.19
C THR A 262 -2.66 -6.65 32.03
N LYS A 263 -3.97 -6.87 31.77
CA LYS A 263 -4.95 -5.79 31.82
C LYS A 263 -4.96 -5.24 33.24
N ARG A 264 -4.51 -3.99 33.42
CA ARG A 264 -4.67 -3.31 34.71
C ARG A 264 -6.17 -3.22 34.98
N GLY A 265 -6.64 -3.95 35.99
CA GLY A 265 -8.04 -3.92 36.42
C GLY A 265 -8.44 -2.48 36.72
N HIS A 266 -9.56 -2.06 36.16
CA HIS A 266 -10.33 -0.94 36.67
C HIS A 266 -11.30 -1.48 37.71
#